data_AF-A0A7L3Z3S8-F1
#
_entry.id   AF-A0A7L3Z3S8-F1
#
_cell.length_a   1.000
_cell.length_b   1.000
_cell.length_c   1.000
_cell.angle_alpha   90.00
_cell.angle_beta   90.00
_cell.angle_gamma   90.00
#
_symmetry.space_group_name_H-M   'P 1'
#
loop_
_entity.id
_entity.type
_entity.pdbx_description
1 polymer ?
#
loop_
_entity_poly.entity_id
_entity_poly.type
_entity_poly.pdbx_seq_one_letter_code
_entity_poly.pdbx_strand_id
1 'polypeptide(L)'
;REALGRGAAALSLGEGKATLQLREEARCSALDLFKLPVAEARSQLQALLFGMAGRVESLERRLEGPWGGSEGGKGRRRAGRSLPLAADPSPRKNRGAGSALPAKRKIPGESLINPGFKSKKAPSGVDFEDS
;
A
#
# COMPACT_ATOMS: atom_id res chain seq x y z
N ARG A 1 2.89 -31.64 -2.63
CA ARG A 1 3.48 -30.29 -2.38
C ARG A 1 4.89 -30.20 -2.94
N GLU A 2 5.74 -31.20 -2.69
CA GLU A 2 7.11 -31.24 -3.20
C GLU A 2 7.19 -31.14 -4.73
N ALA A 3 6.35 -31.89 -5.46
CA ALA A 3 6.27 -31.79 -6.93
C ALA A 3 6.00 -30.36 -7.44
N LEU A 4 5.15 -29.58 -6.74
CA LEU A 4 4.89 -28.18 -7.10
C LEU A 4 6.10 -27.28 -6.83
N GLY A 5 6.79 -27.49 -5.70
CA GLY A 5 7.99 -26.72 -5.36
C GLY A 5 9.17 -26.97 -6.29
N ARG A 6 9.23 -28.15 -6.92
CA ARG A 6 10.26 -28.54 -7.90
C ARG A 6 9.88 -28.27 -9.36
N GLY A 7 8.69 -27.72 -9.62
CA GLY A 7 8.19 -27.53 -11.00
C GLY A 7 7.87 -28.83 -11.74
N ALA A 8 7.64 -29.93 -11.02
CA ALA A 8 7.37 -31.25 -11.56
C ALA A 8 5.86 -31.54 -11.69
N ALA A 9 5.03 -30.49 -11.80
CA ALA A 9 3.59 -30.59 -12.01
C ALA A 9 3.24 -30.15 -13.44
N ALA A 10 2.42 -30.93 -14.15
CA ALA A 10 1.91 -30.60 -15.48
C ALA A 10 0.38 -30.69 -15.49
N LEU A 11 -0.28 -29.74 -16.15
CA LEU A 11 -1.73 -29.70 -16.29
C LEU A 11 -2.09 -29.78 -17.77
N SER A 12 -2.95 -30.73 -18.13
CA SER A 12 -3.56 -30.82 -19.45
C SER A 12 -5.07 -30.62 -19.37
N LEU A 13 -5.64 -29.95 -20.37
CA LEU A 13 -7.08 -29.75 -20.48
C LEU A 13 -7.61 -30.61 -21.63
N GLY A 14 -8.60 -31.45 -21.34
CA GLY A 14 -9.34 -32.24 -22.32
C GLY A 14 -10.79 -31.79 -22.41
N GLU A 15 -11.57 -32.54 -23.17
CA GLU A 15 -13.01 -32.31 -23.28
C GLU A 15 -13.72 -32.76 -22.00
N GLY A 16 -14.30 -31.81 -21.27
CA GLY A 16 -15.06 -32.08 -20.03
C GLY A 16 -14.24 -32.36 -18.77
N LYS A 17 -12.92 -32.56 -18.87
CA LYS A 17 -12.02 -32.78 -17.73
C LYS A 17 -10.64 -32.16 -17.92
N ALA A 18 -9.92 -31.94 -16.82
CA ALA A 18 -8.49 -31.65 -16.84
C ALA A 18 -7.73 -32.74 -16.08
N THR A 19 -6.48 -32.99 -16.44
CA THR A 19 -5.64 -33.97 -15.75
C THR A 19 -4.39 -33.28 -15.20
N LEU A 20 -4.20 -33.38 -13.89
CA LEU A 20 -3.01 -32.90 -13.19
C LEU A 20 -2.04 -34.06 -12.97
N GLN A 21 -0.88 -33.99 -13.60
CA GLN A 21 0.20 -34.95 -13.43
C GLN A 21 1.23 -34.39 -12.45
N LEU A 22 1.55 -35.16 -11.42
CA LEU A 22 2.60 -34.87 -10.46
C LEU A 22 3.70 -35.90 -10.65
N ARG A 23 4.84 -35.45 -11.18
CA ARG A 23 6.04 -36.27 -11.33
C ARG A 23 6.86 -36.20 -10.04
N GLU A 24 7.11 -37.35 -9.47
CA GLU A 24 8.04 -37.58 -8.38
C GLU A 24 9.13 -38.53 -8.89
N GLU A 25 10.33 -38.44 -8.33
CA GLU A 25 11.57 -39.02 -8.87
C GLU A 25 11.44 -40.49 -9.34
N ALA A 26 10.57 -41.28 -8.71
CA ALA A 26 10.28 -42.66 -9.08
C ALA A 26 8.79 -42.97 -9.36
N ARG A 27 7.88 -41.97 -9.28
CA ARG A 27 6.42 -42.18 -9.39
C ARG A 27 5.75 -41.05 -10.13
N CYS A 28 4.80 -41.41 -10.99
CA CYS A 28 3.92 -40.43 -11.62
C CYS A 28 2.51 -40.64 -11.08
N SER A 29 1.94 -39.60 -10.49
CA SER A 29 0.56 -39.58 -10.03
C SER A 29 -0.27 -38.70 -10.94
N ALA A 30 -1.40 -39.20 -11.43
CA ALA A 30 -2.35 -38.43 -12.23
C ALA A 30 -3.65 -38.26 -11.45
N LEU A 31 -4.18 -37.04 -11.44
CA LEU A 31 -5.46 -36.69 -10.86
C LEU A 31 -6.37 -36.11 -11.94
N ASP A 32 -7.54 -36.71 -12.12
CA ASP A 32 -8.58 -36.15 -12.97
C ASP A 32 -9.39 -35.10 -12.20
N LEU A 33 -9.58 -33.95 -12.84
CA LEU A 33 -10.26 -32.78 -12.33
C LEU A 33 -11.50 -32.53 -13.19
N PHE A 34 -12.64 -32.34 -12.55
CA PHE A 34 -13.90 -32.05 -13.20
C PHE A 34 -14.36 -30.63 -12.88
N LYS A 35 -15.17 -30.07 -13.79
CA LYS A 35 -15.69 -28.72 -13.63
C LYS A 35 -16.69 -28.67 -12.48
N LEU A 36 -16.45 -27.78 -11.52
CA LEU A 36 -17.42 -27.48 -10.46
C LEU A 36 -18.65 -26.74 -11.02
N PRO A 37 -19.84 -26.92 -10.42
CA PRO A 37 -21.00 -26.09 -10.72
C PRO A 37 -20.69 -24.59 -10.54
N VAL A 38 -21.28 -23.74 -11.37
CA VAL A 38 -20.94 -22.29 -11.42
C VAL A 38 -21.12 -21.59 -10.06
N ALA A 39 -22.19 -21.94 -9.34
CA ALA A 39 -22.48 -21.35 -8.03
C ALA A 39 -21.39 -21.69 -7.00
N GLU A 40 -20.95 -22.94 -6.95
CA GLU A 40 -19.88 -23.38 -6.06
C GLU A 40 -18.52 -22.83 -6.48
N ALA A 41 -18.22 -22.89 -7.78
CA ALA A 41 -16.97 -22.35 -8.34
C ALA A 41 -16.79 -20.88 -7.98
N ARG A 42 -17.86 -20.08 -8.05
CA ARG A 42 -17.83 -18.66 -7.69
C ARG A 42 -17.40 -18.45 -6.23
N SER A 43 -18.03 -19.16 -5.30
CA SER A 43 -17.70 -19.06 -3.87
C SER A 43 -16.27 -19.52 -3.58
N GLN A 44 -15.83 -20.63 -4.20
CA GLN A 44 -14.46 -21.13 -4.06
C GLN A 44 -13.42 -20.14 -4.62
N LEU A 45 -13.69 -19.53 -5.78
CA LEU A 45 -12.80 -18.53 -6.38
C LEU A 45 -12.71 -17.26 -5.54
N GLN A 46 -13.82 -16.78 -4.97
CA GLN A 46 -13.83 -15.63 -4.07
C GLN A 46 -12.99 -15.91 -2.81
N ALA A 47 -13.23 -17.05 -2.15
CA ALA A 47 -12.46 -17.46 -0.98
C ALA A 47 -10.97 -17.62 -1.28
N LEU A 48 -10.63 -18.25 -2.41
CA LEU A 48 -9.25 -18.41 -2.86
C LEU A 48 -8.57 -17.06 -3.09
N LEU A 49 -9.22 -16.13 -3.79
CA LEU A 49 -8.67 -14.81 -4.10
C LEU A 49 -8.37 -14.01 -2.82
N PHE A 50 -9.35 -13.90 -1.91
CA PHE A 50 -9.15 -13.19 -0.65
C PHE A 50 -8.13 -13.88 0.25
N GLY A 51 -8.13 -15.22 0.29
CA GLY A 51 -7.14 -16.00 1.02
C GLY A 51 -5.71 -15.83 0.47
N MET A 52 -5.54 -15.73 -0.85
CA MET A 52 -4.24 -15.42 -1.47
C MET A 52 -3.78 -14.01 -1.11
N ALA A 53 -4.65 -13.00 -1.22
CA ALA A 53 -4.31 -11.62 -0.87
C ALA A 53 -3.83 -11.52 0.60
N GLY A 54 -4.56 -12.13 1.54
CA GLY A 54 -4.16 -12.15 2.95
C GLY A 54 -2.86 -12.91 3.21
N ARG A 55 -2.61 -14.01 2.48
CA ARG A 55 -1.34 -14.74 2.58
C ARG A 55 -0.16 -13.94 2.05
N VAL A 56 -0.32 -13.26 0.91
CA VAL A 56 0.74 -12.39 0.34
C VAL A 56 1.08 -11.28 1.32
N GLU A 57 0.07 -10.58 1.84
CA GLU A 57 0.28 -9.49 2.81
C GLU A 57 0.98 -9.96 4.10
N SER A 58 0.63 -11.17 4.58
CA SER A 58 1.29 -11.80 5.73
C SER A 58 2.73 -12.21 5.43
N LEU A 59 2.99 -12.75 4.24
CA LEU A 59 4.33 -13.13 3.81
C LEU A 59 5.23 -11.90 3.63
N GLU A 60 4.72 -10.82 3.04
CA GLU A 60 5.42 -9.54 2.92
C GLU A 60 5.80 -9.00 4.30
N ARG A 61 4.87 -8.93 5.25
CA ARG A 61 5.18 -8.50 6.63
C ARG A 61 6.22 -9.37 7.34
N ARG A 62 6.21 -10.68 7.09
CA ARG A 62 7.20 -11.61 7.66
C ARG A 62 8.57 -11.43 7.01
N LEU A 63 8.61 -11.05 5.74
CA LEU A 63 9.85 -10.71 5.03
C LEU A 63 10.43 -9.38 5.54
N GLU A 64 9.59 -8.43 5.95
CA GLU A 64 9.94 -7.14 6.56
C GLU A 64 10.41 -7.23 8.04
N GLY A 65 10.56 -8.44 8.60
CA GLY A 65 11.01 -8.66 9.99
C GLY A 65 12.42 -8.14 10.30
N PRO A 66 12.92 -8.29 11.55
CA PRO A 66 14.07 -7.51 12.10
C PRO A 66 15.43 -7.67 11.38
N TRP A 67 15.50 -8.56 10.40
CA TRP A 67 16.70 -8.86 9.60
C TRP A 67 16.58 -8.25 8.18
N GLY A 68 15.46 -7.62 7.84
CA GLY A 68 15.25 -6.80 6.63
C GLY A 68 15.86 -5.39 6.72
N GLY A 69 16.78 -5.19 7.68
CA GLY A 69 17.68 -4.05 7.72
C GLY A 69 19.03 -4.42 7.10
N SER A 70 19.08 -4.58 5.78
CA SER A 70 20.34 -4.44 5.05
C SER A 70 20.09 -3.58 3.82
N GLU A 71 20.45 -2.31 4.01
CA GLU A 71 20.75 -1.24 3.05
C GLU A 71 20.14 -1.28 1.65
N GLY A 72 19.37 -0.23 1.33
CA GLY A 72 19.26 0.27 -0.04
C GLY A 72 17.91 0.08 -0.73
N GLY A 73 16.85 0.72 -0.22
CA GLY A 73 15.56 0.72 -0.91
C GLY A 73 14.61 1.82 -0.45
N LYS A 74 14.93 3.08 -0.72
CA LYS A 74 13.94 4.17 -0.61
C LYS A 74 12.83 3.95 -1.65
N GLY A 75 11.63 3.63 -1.18
CA GLY A 75 10.38 3.66 -1.95
C GLY A 75 9.46 2.55 -1.48
N ARG A 76 8.25 2.78 -0.99
CA ARG A 76 7.25 3.74 -1.42
C ARG A 76 6.28 3.87 -0.25
N ARG A 77 6.18 5.07 0.35
CA ARG A 77 5.16 5.37 1.36
C ARG A 77 3.78 5.21 0.70
N ARG A 78 3.06 4.12 0.99
CA ARG A 78 1.60 4.05 0.77
C ARG A 78 0.91 4.90 1.83
N ALA A 79 0.91 6.22 1.61
CA ALA A 79 -0.06 7.12 2.23
C ALA A 79 -1.42 6.85 1.57
N GLY A 80 -2.41 6.44 2.37
CA GLY A 80 -3.75 6.18 1.88
C GLY A 80 -4.59 5.34 2.84
N ARG A 81 -4.71 5.78 4.10
CA ARG A 81 -5.67 5.19 5.04
C ARG A 81 -6.35 6.32 5.82
N SER A 82 -7.20 7.08 5.13
CA SER A 82 -8.17 7.97 5.76
C SER A 82 -9.45 7.17 6.03
N LEU A 83 -9.61 6.72 7.27
CA LEU A 83 -10.91 6.36 7.82
C LEU A 83 -11.64 7.66 8.21
N PRO A 84 -12.93 7.86 7.86
CA PRO A 84 -13.71 8.94 8.42
C PRO A 84 -14.45 8.41 9.66
N LEU A 85 -13.96 8.73 10.86
CA LEU A 85 -14.75 8.73 12.09
C LEU A 85 -14.59 10.13 12.68
N ALA A 86 -15.55 11.03 12.45
CA ALA A 86 -16.81 11.20 13.18
C ALA A 86 -16.65 12.19 14.35
N ALA A 87 -17.45 13.26 14.25
CA ALA A 87 -17.95 14.16 15.29
C ALA A 87 -16.94 15.04 16.06
N ASP A 88 -16.94 16.32 15.66
CA ASP A 88 -16.72 17.49 16.50
C ASP A 88 -17.61 17.47 17.77
N PRO A 89 -17.06 17.85 18.93
CA PRO A 89 -17.85 18.71 19.82
C PRO A 89 -17.03 19.88 20.40
N SER A 90 -17.15 21.04 19.76
CA SER A 90 -17.42 22.40 20.29
C SER A 90 -16.62 22.97 21.51
N PRO A 91 -16.50 24.31 21.58
CA PRO A 91 -15.43 25.00 22.30
C PRO A 91 -15.75 25.23 23.79
N ARG A 92 -14.86 24.82 24.69
CA ARG A 92 -14.91 25.27 26.10
C ARG A 92 -13.98 26.46 26.34
N LYS A 93 -14.63 27.57 26.68
CA LYS A 93 -14.10 28.88 27.02
C LYS A 93 -13.53 28.90 28.45
N ASN A 94 -12.27 29.34 28.55
CA ASN A 94 -11.60 30.11 29.61
C ASN A 94 -11.49 29.57 31.06
N ARG A 95 -10.25 29.46 31.58
CA ARG A 95 -9.53 30.47 32.42
C ARG A 95 -8.33 29.83 33.12
N GLY A 96 -7.18 30.50 33.14
CA GLY A 96 -6.14 30.28 34.17
C GLY A 96 -4.69 30.36 33.70
N ALA A 97 -4.11 31.56 33.79
CA ALA A 97 -2.71 31.90 34.13
C ALA A 97 -1.52 31.11 33.52
N GLY A 98 -0.72 31.81 32.71
CA GLY A 98 0.64 31.39 32.33
C GLY A 98 1.14 32.12 31.08
N SER A 99 1.68 33.32 31.25
CA SER A 99 2.27 34.15 30.18
C SER A 99 3.45 33.42 29.52
N ALA A 100 3.27 32.97 28.27
CA ALA A 100 4.35 32.56 27.38
C ALA A 100 3.97 32.90 25.94
N LEU A 101 4.51 34.04 25.47
CA LEU A 101 4.71 34.50 24.08
C LEU A 101 3.50 34.43 23.11
N PRO A 102 3.25 35.47 22.28
CA PRO A 102 2.17 35.39 21.31
C PRO A 102 2.44 34.25 20.33
N ALA A 103 1.62 33.20 20.41
CA ALA A 103 1.60 32.10 19.45
C ALA A 103 1.33 32.69 18.06
N LYS A 104 2.40 32.86 17.28
CA LYS A 104 2.32 33.34 15.90
C LYS A 104 1.41 32.40 15.13
N ARG A 105 0.29 32.95 14.66
CA ARG A 105 -0.67 32.27 13.79
C ARG A 105 0.12 31.75 12.59
N LYS A 106 0.04 30.43 12.33
CA LYS A 106 0.69 29.81 11.17
C LYS A 106 0.09 30.41 9.91
N ILE A 107 0.83 31.28 9.23
CA ILE A 107 0.42 31.85 7.95
C ILE A 107 0.66 30.76 6.88
N PRO A 108 -0.35 30.43 6.06
CA PRO A 108 -0.16 29.52 4.93
C PRO A 108 1.02 29.99 4.06
N GLY A 109 2.04 29.15 3.90
CA GLY A 109 3.28 29.50 3.18
C GLY A 109 4.52 29.72 4.03
N GLU A 110 4.47 29.63 5.37
CA GLU A 110 5.67 29.71 6.22
C GLU A 110 6.26 28.34 6.60
N SER A 111 5.67 27.24 6.10
CA SER A 111 6.14 25.88 6.41
C SER A 111 7.46 25.56 5.70
N LEU A 112 8.40 24.94 6.40
CA LEU A 112 9.66 24.45 5.84
C LEU A 112 9.44 23.38 4.75
N ILE A 113 8.30 22.68 4.81
CA ILE A 113 7.90 21.64 3.87
C ILE A 113 7.21 22.24 2.64
N ASN A 114 6.62 23.43 2.77
CA ASN A 114 6.02 24.16 1.66
C ASN A 114 6.31 25.65 1.84
N PRO A 115 7.55 26.07 1.54
CA PRO A 115 7.89 27.48 1.59
C PRO A 115 7.02 28.17 0.54
N GLY A 116 6.05 28.94 1.01
CA GLY A 116 5.20 29.77 0.19
C GLY A 116 6.05 30.63 -0.72
N PHE A 117 5.51 30.90 -1.91
CA PHE A 117 6.17 31.69 -2.93
C PHE A 117 6.57 33.06 -2.35
N LYS A 118 7.88 33.29 -2.15
CA LYS A 118 8.39 34.58 -1.68
C LYS A 118 8.02 35.63 -2.72
N SER A 119 7.30 36.69 -2.32
CA SER A 119 6.99 37.79 -3.23
C SER A 119 8.28 38.36 -3.80
N LYS A 120 8.39 38.41 -5.14
CA LYS A 120 9.48 39.12 -5.80
C LYS A 120 9.24 40.61 -5.58
N LYS A 121 10.26 41.31 -5.07
CA LYS A 121 10.25 42.78 -4.97
C LYS A 121 10.10 43.35 -6.39
N ALA A 122 9.20 44.31 -6.58
CA ALA A 122 9.04 44.97 -7.87
C ALA A 122 10.37 45.63 -8.28
N PRO A 123 10.75 45.59 -9.58
CA PRO A 123 11.93 46.31 -10.04
C PRO A 123 11.74 47.80 -9.75
N SER A 124 12.59 48.34 -8.89
CA SER A 124 12.74 49.79 -8.75
C SER A 124 13.49 50.26 -9.99
N GLY A 125 12.87 51.11 -10.79
CA GLY A 125 13.51 51.73 -11.94
C GLY A 125 14.77 52.50 -11.53
N VAL A 126 15.65 52.72 -12.50
CA VAL A 126 16.80 53.61 -12.35
C VAL A 126 16.30 55.02 -12.63
N ASP A 127 16.55 55.94 -11.71
CA ASP A 127 16.21 57.36 -11.86
C ASP A 127 17.33 58.01 -12.70
N PHE A 128 16.97 58.56 -13.86
CA PHE A 128 17.87 59.39 -14.65
C PHE A 128 17.52 60.83 -14.32
N GLU A 129 18.36 61.52 -13.54
CA GLU A 129 18.24 62.97 -13.42
C GLU A 129 18.46 63.59 -14.81
N ASP A 130 17.45 64.31 -15.31
CA ASP A 130 17.57 65.13 -16.50
C ASP A 130 18.23 66.47 -16.11
N SER A 131 19.44 66.68 -16.66
CA SER A 131 20.24 67.93 -16.77
C SER A 131 21.39 68.12 -15.77
#